data_AF-C9MUK6-F1
#
_entry.id   AF-C9MUK6-F1
#
_cell.length_a   1.000
_cell.length_b   1.000
_cell.length_c   1.000
_cell.angle_alpha   90.00
_cell.angle_beta   90.00
_cell.angle_gamma   90.00
#
_symmetry.space_group_name_H-M   'P 1'
#
loop_
_entity.id
_entity.type
_entity.pdbx_description
1 polymer ?
#
loop_
_entity_poly.entity_id
_entity_poly.type
_entity_poly.pdbx_seq_one_letter_code
_entity_poly.pdbx_strand_id
1 'polypeptide(L)'
;MSKKRAEELELDPMVQHNTDYYGTAFTVSVDSLEGTTTGISAGDRLKTIKDLANPLKTAKDFRKPGHIFPLIAREGGVLERKGHTEAAVELSRLAGFSDIGVIMEILREDGEMARRNDLFEFCQKHNLKLITIDDLIVYIKKTKN
;
A
#
# COMPACT_ATOMS: atom_id res chain seq x y z
N MET A 1 1.90 -3.49 2.37
CA MET A 1 1.63 -4.64 3.26
C MET A 1 2.86 -4.97 4.07
N SER A 2 2.73 -5.65 5.21
CA SER A 2 3.91 -6.13 5.96
C SER A 2 4.67 -7.22 5.21
N LYS A 3 5.97 -7.34 5.48
CA LYS A 3 6.82 -8.40 4.93
C LYS A 3 6.30 -9.80 5.27
N LYS A 4 5.91 -10.02 6.53
CA LYS A 4 5.29 -11.28 6.97
C LYS A 4 4.10 -11.68 6.09
N ARG A 5 3.19 -10.74 5.80
CA ARG A 5 2.01 -11.04 4.97
C ARG A 5 2.39 -11.34 3.52
N ALA A 6 3.40 -10.68 2.98
CA ALA A 6 3.90 -10.97 1.65
C ALA A 6 4.53 -12.38 1.58
N GLU A 7 5.27 -12.80 2.62
CA GLU A 7 5.85 -14.14 2.74
C GLU A 7 4.78 -15.23 2.85
N GLU A 8 3.75 -15.03 3.69
CA GLU A 8 2.58 -15.94 3.81
C GLU A 8 1.86 -16.16 2.47
N LEU A 9 1.90 -15.17 1.58
CA LEU A 9 1.27 -15.19 0.26
C LEU A 9 2.23 -15.54 -0.88
N GLU A 10 3.49 -15.89 -0.55
CA GLU A 10 4.55 -16.21 -1.50
C GLU A 10 4.67 -15.16 -2.62
N LEU A 11 4.62 -13.88 -2.24
CA LEU A 11 4.70 -12.76 -3.19
C LEU A 11 6.17 -12.38 -3.43
N ASP A 12 6.74 -12.93 -4.49
CA ASP A 12 8.12 -12.64 -4.89
C ASP A 12 8.30 -11.17 -5.31
N PRO A 13 9.49 -10.58 -5.08
CA PRO A 13 9.86 -9.29 -5.66
C PRO A 13 9.64 -9.27 -7.17
N MET A 14 9.17 -8.13 -7.70
CA MET A 14 8.90 -7.98 -9.13
C MET A 14 10.14 -8.18 -10.00
N VAL A 15 11.32 -7.81 -9.48
CA VAL A 15 12.61 -7.90 -10.16
C VAL A 15 13.67 -8.45 -9.21
N GLN A 16 14.67 -9.15 -9.75
CA GLN A 16 15.80 -9.67 -8.96
C GLN A 16 16.75 -8.55 -8.50
N HIS A 17 16.92 -7.50 -9.32
CA HIS A 17 17.80 -6.37 -9.05
C HIS A 17 17.03 -5.06 -9.16
N ASN A 18 16.64 -4.50 -8.02
CA ASN A 18 15.89 -3.25 -7.97
C ASN A 18 16.82 -2.06 -8.21
N THR A 19 16.55 -1.31 -9.29
CA THR A 19 17.29 -0.11 -9.69
C THR A 19 16.43 1.16 -9.58
N ASP A 20 15.23 1.07 -9.00
CA ASP A 20 14.40 2.23 -8.69
C ASP A 20 15.13 3.19 -7.75
N TYR A 21 15.05 4.49 -8.06
CA TYR A 21 15.71 5.54 -7.29
C TYR A 21 15.30 5.54 -5.81
N TYR A 22 14.04 5.19 -5.51
CA TYR A 22 13.50 5.12 -4.16
C TYR A 22 13.49 3.70 -3.56
N GLY A 23 14.05 2.72 -4.28
CA GLY A 23 14.09 1.32 -3.87
C GLY A 23 12.71 0.74 -3.58
N THR A 24 11.70 1.14 -4.35
CA THR A 24 10.30 0.76 -4.12
C THR A 24 10.11 -0.74 -4.27
N ALA A 25 9.66 -1.39 -3.19
CA ALA A 25 9.62 -2.84 -3.08
C ALA A 25 8.32 -3.43 -3.65
N PHE A 26 8.16 -3.34 -4.97
CA PHE A 26 7.08 -4.01 -5.68
C PHE A 26 7.25 -5.53 -5.66
N THR A 27 6.13 -6.24 -5.52
CA THR A 27 6.05 -7.68 -5.81
C THR A 27 5.51 -7.91 -7.20
N VAL A 28 5.53 -9.16 -7.65
CA VAL A 28 4.67 -9.60 -8.76
C VAL A 28 3.23 -9.12 -8.53
N SER A 29 2.59 -8.61 -9.59
CA SER A 29 1.21 -8.13 -9.50
C SER A 29 0.23 -9.30 -9.36
N VAL A 30 -0.94 -9.04 -8.80
CA VAL A 30 -1.93 -10.07 -8.46
C VAL A 30 -3.35 -9.64 -8.75
N ASP A 31 -4.19 -10.64 -9.03
CA ASP A 31 -5.65 -10.57 -8.96
C ASP A 31 -6.15 -11.75 -8.11
N SER A 32 -7.25 -11.58 -7.38
CA SER A 32 -7.93 -12.71 -6.74
C SER A 32 -8.39 -13.72 -7.78
N LEU A 33 -8.23 -15.01 -7.47
CA LEU A 33 -8.66 -16.11 -8.33
C LEU A 33 -10.19 -16.18 -8.45
N GLU A 34 -10.89 -15.91 -7.36
CA GLU A 34 -12.35 -16.02 -7.25
C GLU A 34 -13.02 -14.66 -7.00
N GLY A 35 -14.19 -14.47 -7.61
CA GLY A 35 -14.99 -13.26 -7.46
C GLY A 35 -14.44 -12.05 -8.23
N THR A 36 -13.56 -12.29 -9.19
CA THR A 36 -13.08 -11.32 -10.17
C THR A 36 -13.42 -11.78 -11.58
N THR A 37 -13.39 -10.86 -12.53
CA THR A 37 -13.60 -11.12 -13.96
C THR A 37 -12.32 -10.87 -14.74
N THR A 38 -12.07 -9.63 -15.12
CA THR A 38 -10.86 -9.19 -15.83
C THR A 38 -9.80 -8.65 -14.88
N GLY A 39 -10.15 -8.37 -13.61
CA GLY A 39 -9.23 -7.86 -12.58
C GLY A 39 -9.18 -6.33 -12.48
N ILE A 40 -9.42 -5.61 -13.60
CA ILE A 40 -9.17 -4.16 -13.66
C ILE A 40 -10.31 -3.29 -13.07
N SER A 41 -11.53 -3.83 -12.98
CA SER A 41 -12.68 -3.09 -12.49
C SER A 41 -12.45 -2.60 -11.05
N ALA A 42 -13.15 -1.55 -10.61
CA ALA A 42 -13.05 -1.09 -9.22
C ALA A 42 -13.52 -2.20 -8.24
N GLY A 43 -14.52 -3.00 -8.62
CA GLY A 43 -15.00 -4.13 -7.83
C GLY A 43 -13.98 -5.26 -7.74
N ASP A 44 -13.35 -5.61 -8.86
CA ASP A 44 -12.36 -6.68 -8.94
C ASP A 44 -11.09 -6.33 -8.14
N ARG A 45 -10.62 -5.08 -8.28
CA ARG A 45 -9.51 -4.54 -7.49
C ARG A 45 -9.83 -4.53 -5.99
N LEU A 46 -11.03 -4.09 -5.62
CA LEU A 46 -11.48 -4.12 -4.22
C LEU A 46 -11.54 -5.55 -3.67
N LYS A 47 -12.02 -6.52 -4.47
CA LYS A 47 -12.04 -7.94 -4.09
C LYS A 47 -10.62 -8.45 -3.83
N THR A 48 -9.69 -8.15 -4.74
CA THR A 48 -8.27 -8.52 -4.61
C THR A 48 -7.64 -7.92 -3.35
N ILE A 49 -7.87 -6.64 -3.09
CA ILE A 49 -7.39 -5.96 -1.87
C ILE A 49 -7.95 -6.63 -0.60
N LYS A 50 -9.25 -6.96 -0.57
CA LYS A 50 -9.87 -7.62 0.57
C LYS A 50 -9.29 -9.02 0.82
N ASP A 51 -9.02 -9.78 -0.24
CA ASP A 51 -8.41 -11.09 -0.11
C ASP A 51 -6.95 -11.00 0.37
N LEU A 52 -6.18 -10.02 -0.13
CA LEU A 52 -4.82 -9.77 0.36
C LEU A 52 -4.80 -9.50 1.88
N ALA A 53 -5.81 -8.81 2.40
CA ALA A 53 -5.98 -8.52 3.83
C ALA A 53 -6.63 -9.66 4.64
N ASN A 54 -7.13 -10.71 4.00
CA ASN A 54 -7.83 -11.80 4.69
C ASN A 54 -6.82 -12.85 5.19
N PRO A 55 -6.69 -13.08 6.51
CA PRO A 55 -5.71 -14.01 7.07
C PRO A 55 -5.94 -15.47 6.66
N LEU A 56 -7.13 -15.82 6.16
CA LEU A 56 -7.45 -17.17 5.68
C LEU A 56 -7.01 -17.43 4.24
N LYS A 57 -6.62 -16.38 3.50
CA LYS A 57 -6.19 -16.48 2.10
C LYS A 57 -4.70 -16.84 2.02
N THR A 58 -4.39 -17.72 1.07
CA THR A 58 -3.06 -18.28 0.80
C THR A 58 -2.58 -17.89 -0.60
N ALA A 59 -1.33 -18.19 -0.94
CA ALA A 59 -0.77 -17.95 -2.27
C ALA A 59 -1.62 -18.51 -3.43
N LYS A 60 -2.33 -19.63 -3.20
CA LYS A 60 -3.16 -20.31 -4.22
C LYS A 60 -4.45 -19.56 -4.57
N ASP A 61 -4.84 -18.60 -3.74
CA ASP A 61 -6.04 -17.78 -3.95
C ASP A 61 -5.81 -16.62 -4.94
N PHE A 62 -4.60 -16.49 -5.50
CA PHE A 62 -4.22 -15.37 -6.36
C PHE A 62 -3.63 -15.83 -7.68
N ARG A 63 -3.97 -15.12 -8.77
CA ARG A 63 -3.29 -15.22 -10.06
C ARG A 63 -2.13 -14.23 -10.09
N LYS A 64 -1.06 -14.60 -10.79
CA LYS A 64 0.14 -13.79 -11.04
C LYS A 64 0.45 -13.88 -12.55
N PRO A 65 0.56 -12.78 -13.32
CA PRO A 65 0.33 -11.39 -12.92
C PRO A 65 -1.17 -11.04 -12.75
N GLY A 66 -1.44 -9.82 -12.27
CA GLY A 66 -2.77 -9.21 -12.19
C GLY A 66 -2.72 -7.67 -12.15
N HIS A 67 -3.76 -7.02 -11.62
CA HIS A 67 -3.94 -5.57 -11.70
C HIS A 67 -3.79 -4.81 -10.36
N ILE A 68 -3.61 -5.53 -9.25
CA ILE A 68 -3.13 -4.96 -8.00
C ILE A 68 -1.62 -5.14 -7.91
N PHE A 69 -0.92 -4.10 -7.45
CA PHE A 69 0.53 -4.07 -7.32
C PHE A 69 0.91 -4.00 -5.83
N PRO A 70 1.13 -5.15 -5.17
CA PRO A 70 1.53 -5.14 -3.77
C PRO A 70 2.91 -4.51 -3.56
N LEU A 71 3.02 -3.77 -2.48
CA LEU A 71 4.25 -3.13 -2.01
C LEU A 71 4.60 -3.68 -0.62
N ILE A 72 5.84 -4.13 -0.43
CA ILE A 72 6.32 -4.65 0.84
C ILE A 72 6.92 -3.50 1.66
N ALA A 73 6.34 -3.24 2.82
CA ALA A 73 6.90 -2.30 3.79
C ALA A 73 8.11 -2.93 4.49
N ARG A 74 9.11 -2.10 4.78
CA ARG A 74 10.24 -2.47 5.66
C ARG A 74 9.76 -2.82 7.07
N GLU A 75 10.46 -3.72 7.74
CA GLU A 75 10.07 -4.22 9.07
C GLU A 75 10.10 -3.12 10.13
N GLY A 76 11.10 -2.23 10.10
CA GLY A 76 11.17 -1.06 10.97
C GLY A 76 10.18 0.05 10.62
N GLY A 77 9.34 -0.13 9.59
CA GLY A 77 8.31 0.81 9.18
C GLY A 77 8.87 2.19 8.84
N VAL A 78 8.14 3.23 9.21
CA VAL A 78 8.50 4.64 8.89
C VAL A 78 9.81 5.10 9.55
N LEU A 79 10.29 4.37 10.57
CA LEU A 79 11.56 4.66 11.24
C LEU A 79 12.77 4.12 10.45
N GLU A 80 12.57 3.08 9.63
CA GLU A 80 13.60 2.51 8.76
C GLU A 80 13.57 3.17 7.37
N ARG A 81 12.39 3.34 6.79
CA ARG A 81 12.20 3.98 5.49
C ARG A 81 11.05 4.99 5.53
N LYS A 82 11.35 6.24 5.18
CA LYS A 82 10.37 7.33 5.10
C LYS A 82 9.52 7.27 3.81
N GLY A 83 8.84 6.16 3.58
CA GLY A 83 8.04 5.93 2.37
C GLY A 83 6.54 5.87 2.62
N HIS A 84 5.75 6.12 1.57
CA HIS A 84 4.30 5.96 1.61
C HIS A 84 3.88 4.51 1.90
N THR A 85 4.65 3.53 1.43
CA THR A 85 4.43 2.11 1.72
C THR A 85 4.45 1.84 3.22
N GLU A 86 5.49 2.29 3.90
CA GLU A 86 5.65 2.13 5.35
C GLU A 86 4.58 2.92 6.11
N ALA A 87 4.31 4.16 5.70
CA ALA A 87 3.30 5.00 6.32
C ALA A 87 1.90 4.38 6.23
N ALA A 88 1.54 3.79 5.10
CA ALA A 88 0.25 3.13 4.92
C ALA A 88 0.06 1.94 5.85
N VAL A 89 1.08 1.09 5.98
CA VAL A 89 1.04 -0.07 6.89
C VAL A 89 0.99 0.39 8.35
N GLU A 90 1.78 1.40 8.72
CA GLU A 90 1.81 1.94 10.08
C GLU A 90 0.46 2.58 10.47
N LEU A 91 -0.15 3.36 9.57
CA LEU A 91 -1.47 3.95 9.81
C LEU A 91 -2.56 2.88 9.98
N SER A 92 -2.55 1.82 9.16
CA SER A 92 -3.49 0.71 9.33
C SER A 92 -3.35 0.04 10.70
N ARG A 93 -2.12 -0.16 11.19
CA ARG A 93 -1.85 -0.70 12.53
C ARG A 93 -2.33 0.22 13.64
N LEU A 94 -2.01 1.52 13.57
CA LEU A 94 -2.45 2.50 14.56
C LEU A 94 -3.97 2.59 14.66
N ALA A 95 -4.67 2.34 13.56
CA ALA A 95 -6.13 2.30 13.51
C ALA A 95 -6.73 0.95 13.96
N GLY A 96 -5.92 -0.03 14.36
CA GLY A 96 -6.38 -1.36 14.81
C GLY A 96 -6.80 -2.30 13.68
N PHE A 97 -6.41 -2.02 12.44
CA PHE A 97 -6.67 -2.88 11.28
C PHE A 97 -5.47 -3.79 10.98
N SER A 98 -5.66 -4.70 10.02
CA SER A 98 -4.58 -5.54 9.49
C SER A 98 -3.42 -4.70 8.93
N ASP A 99 -2.25 -5.32 8.77
CA ASP A 99 -1.02 -4.73 8.22
C ASP A 99 -1.09 -4.36 6.72
N ILE A 100 -2.28 -4.04 6.21
CA ILE A 100 -2.57 -3.72 4.82
C ILE A 100 -3.14 -2.30 4.73
N GLY A 101 -2.48 -1.48 3.94
CA GLY A 101 -2.98 -0.17 3.50
C GLY A 101 -3.01 -0.13 1.98
N VAL A 102 -3.95 0.65 1.44
CA VAL A 102 -4.06 0.93 0.00
C VAL A 102 -3.66 2.37 -0.21
N ILE A 103 -2.78 2.61 -1.18
CA ILE A 103 -2.31 3.96 -1.54
C ILE A 103 -2.45 4.16 -3.04
N MET A 104 -2.59 5.42 -3.41
CA MET A 104 -2.57 5.90 -4.79
C MET A 104 -2.06 7.33 -4.78
N GLU A 105 -1.15 7.65 -5.68
CA GLU A 105 -0.69 9.01 -5.92
C GLU A 105 -1.81 9.87 -6.51
N ILE A 106 -1.88 11.12 -6.05
CA ILE A 106 -2.88 12.07 -6.54
C ILE A 106 -2.26 12.89 -7.66
N LEU A 107 -2.91 12.84 -8.82
CA LEU A 107 -2.58 13.62 -10.01
C LEU A 107 -3.57 14.78 -10.13
N ARG A 108 -3.10 15.88 -10.69
CA ARG A 108 -3.93 16.95 -11.24
C ARG A 108 -4.59 16.50 -12.55
N GLU A 109 -5.60 17.24 -12.99
CA GLU A 109 -6.32 16.94 -14.24
C GLU A 109 -5.43 17.02 -15.49
N ASP A 110 -4.35 17.80 -15.44
CA ASP A 110 -3.35 17.91 -16.51
C ASP A 110 -2.31 16.77 -16.49
N GLY A 111 -2.44 15.80 -15.58
CA GLY A 111 -1.56 14.64 -15.46
C GLY A 111 -0.31 14.87 -14.62
N GLU A 112 -0.06 16.10 -14.18
CA GLU A 112 1.06 16.40 -13.28
C GLU A 112 0.78 15.96 -11.83
N MET A 113 1.84 15.74 -11.06
CA MET A 113 1.72 15.39 -9.65
C MET A 113 1.11 16.55 -8.85
N ALA A 114 0.06 16.26 -8.07
CA ALA A 114 -0.51 17.24 -7.14
C ALA A 114 0.53 17.69 -6.10
N ARG A 115 0.57 18.99 -5.82
CA ARG A 115 1.44 19.61 -4.83
C ARG A 115 0.65 20.00 -3.58
N ARG A 116 1.33 20.57 -2.60
CA ARG A 116 0.78 20.82 -1.26
C ARG A 116 -0.57 21.58 -1.27
N ASN A 117 -0.69 22.64 -2.07
CA ASN A 117 -1.92 23.42 -2.14
C ASN A 117 -3.05 22.62 -2.79
N ASP A 118 -2.76 21.92 -3.90
CA ASP A 118 -3.71 21.02 -4.56
C ASP A 118 -4.25 19.95 -3.58
N LEU A 119 -3.37 19.38 -2.75
CA LEU A 119 -3.73 18.39 -1.74
C LEU A 119 -4.61 18.97 -0.61
N PHE A 120 -4.37 20.21 -0.18
CA PHE A 120 -5.24 20.87 0.80
C PHE A 120 -6.65 21.04 0.26
N GLU A 121 -6.80 21.50 -0.98
CA GLU A 121 -8.10 21.65 -1.65
C GLU A 121 -8.79 20.29 -1.82
N PHE A 122 -8.05 19.27 -2.28
CA PHE A 122 -8.56 17.90 -2.42
C PHE A 122 -9.06 17.34 -1.09
N CYS A 123 -8.27 17.49 -0.01
CA CYS A 123 -8.66 17.03 1.32
C CYS A 123 -9.91 17.73 1.85
N GLN A 124 -10.04 19.05 1.65
CA GLN A 124 -11.25 19.78 2.04
C GLN A 124 -12.48 19.31 1.27
N LYS A 125 -12.37 19.17 -0.06
CA LYS A 125 -13.45 18.71 -0.93
C LYS A 125 -13.97 17.32 -0.56
N HIS A 126 -13.08 16.41 -0.19
CA HIS A 126 -13.40 15.01 0.10
C HIS A 126 -13.49 14.69 1.61
N ASN A 127 -13.43 15.69 2.48
CA ASN A 127 -13.43 15.54 3.94
C ASN A 127 -12.36 14.55 4.44
N LEU A 128 -11.14 14.67 3.91
CA LEU A 128 -9.99 13.85 4.27
C LEU A 128 -9.05 14.61 5.20
N LYS A 129 -8.38 13.87 6.08
CA LYS A 129 -7.29 14.41 6.90
C LYS A 129 -6.01 14.45 6.08
N LEU A 130 -5.21 15.50 6.27
CA LEU A 130 -3.87 15.62 5.71
C LEU A 130 -2.84 15.50 6.84
N ILE A 131 -1.85 14.64 6.64
CA ILE A 131 -0.70 14.47 7.56
C ILE A 131 0.58 14.40 6.74
N THR A 132 1.74 14.48 7.40
CA THR A 132 3.04 14.21 6.79
C THR A 132 3.68 12.95 7.36
N ILE A 133 4.59 12.33 6.59
CA ILE A 133 5.39 11.19 7.08
C ILE A 133 6.28 11.62 8.25
N ASP A 134 6.80 12.85 8.25
CA ASP A 134 7.61 13.35 9.37
C ASP A 134 6.78 13.50 10.65
N ASP A 135 5.53 13.98 10.57
CA ASP A 135 4.62 14.02 11.73
C ASP A 135 4.30 12.62 12.25
N LEU A 136 4.08 11.66 11.34
CA LEU A 136 3.85 10.25 11.71
C LEU A 136 5.09 9.66 12.41
N ILE A 137 6.30 9.96 11.94
CA ILE A 137 7.54 9.53 12.59
C ILE A 137 7.66 10.11 14.00
N VAL A 138 7.37 11.40 14.18
CA VAL A 138 7.36 12.04 15.51
C VAL A 138 6.35 11.36 16.42
N TYR A 139 5.16 11.07 15.91
CA TYR A 139 4.12 10.36 16.67
C TYR A 139 4.59 8.96 17.10
N ILE A 140 5.09 8.14 16.17
CA ILE A 140 5.56 6.78 16.47
C ILE A 140 6.69 6.77 17.50
N LYS A 141 7.64 7.70 17.42
CA LYS A 141 8.71 7.82 18.42
C LYS A 141 8.21 8.13 19.82
N LYS A 142 7.11 8.89 19.93
CA LYS A 142 6.49 9.21 21.23
C LYS A 142 5.69 8.04 21.80
N THR A 143 5.05 7.25 20.95
CA THR A 143 4.17 6.15 21.39
C THR A 143 4.93 4.85 21.70
N LYS A 144 6.13 4.65 21.11
CA LYS A 144 6.97 3.47 21.37
C LYS A 144 7.95 3.62 22.54
N ASN A 145 8.08 4.83 23.09
CA ASN A 145 8.83 5.10 24.33
C ASN A 145 7.88 5.13 25.53
#